data_AF-I2GHI6-F1
#
_entry.id   AF-I2GHI6-F1
#
_cell.length_a   1.000
_cell.length_b   1.000
_cell.length_c   1.000
_cell.angle_alpha   90.00
_cell.angle_beta   90.00
_cell.angle_gamma   90.00
#
_symmetry.space_group_name_H-M   'P 1'
#
loop_
_entity.id
_entity.type
_entity.pdbx_description
1 polymer ?
#
loop_
_entity_poly.entity_id
_entity_poly.type
_entity_poly.pdbx_seq_one_letter_code
_entity_poly.pdbx_strand_id
1 'polypeptide(L)'
;MAGCISSGVDSFIKEIYFELANILEVNVESPKTDSFLEYMRALFSILNKNLAGQEAYILLEEVPICEGDNLKEFTEKIIQLINVKTQEKSLSKIKFIVSSIDNPMIYINRFQVKVTQYLKFIEITYWPEEEIRSLNQLLQTQLSVRLDDTFNSKLIVKSKGCPRFIKAFYRNLISISTSESESLEIALRETTHDFYYL
;
A
#
# COMPACT_ATOMS: atom_id res chain seq x y z
N MET A 1 -5.58 4.19 7.09
CA MET A 1 -4.75 3.66 8.19
C MET A 1 -3.54 4.57 8.33
N ALA A 2 -3.46 5.40 9.38
CA ALA A 2 -2.35 6.34 9.61
C ALA A 2 -1.82 6.21 11.06
N GLY A 3 -1.95 5.01 11.66
CA GLY A 3 -1.84 4.81 13.11
C GLY A 3 -0.57 4.14 13.62
N CYS A 4 0.15 3.33 12.82
CA CYS A 4 1.16 2.43 13.40
C CYS A 4 2.57 3.05 13.55
N ILE A 5 2.70 4.36 13.74
CA ILE A 5 4.00 5.00 14.01
C ILE A 5 4.41 4.81 15.50
N SER A 6 3.47 4.52 16.41
CA SER A 6 3.76 4.44 17.85
C SER A 6 3.37 3.12 18.54
N SER A 7 2.62 2.24 17.87
CA SER A 7 2.21 0.95 18.41
C SER A 7 2.95 -0.14 17.65
N GLY A 8 3.83 -0.88 18.34
CA GLY A 8 4.71 -1.88 17.73
C GLY A 8 3.94 -2.95 16.95
N VAL A 9 4.66 -3.83 16.27
CA VAL A 9 4.10 -4.81 15.30
C VAL A 9 3.00 -5.72 15.90
N ASP A 10 2.91 -5.87 17.22
CA ASP A 10 1.80 -6.56 17.89
C ASP A 10 0.44 -5.86 17.72
N SER A 11 0.41 -4.52 17.64
CA SER A 11 -0.85 -3.80 17.40
C SER A 11 -1.39 -4.07 16.00
N PHE A 12 -0.51 -4.34 15.03
CA PHE A 12 -0.89 -4.55 13.65
C PHE A 12 -1.87 -5.72 13.47
N ILE A 13 -1.59 -6.88 14.09
CA ILE A 13 -2.51 -8.04 13.97
C ILE A 13 -3.83 -7.79 14.68
N LYS A 14 -3.79 -7.03 15.79
CA LYS A 14 -4.95 -6.63 16.57
C LYS A 14 -5.83 -5.68 15.75
N GLU A 15 -5.23 -4.72 15.06
CA GLU A 15 -5.91 -3.82 14.13
C GLU A 15 -6.57 -4.61 12.99
N ILE A 16 -5.86 -5.54 12.36
CA ILE A 16 -6.43 -6.43 11.33
C ILE A 16 -7.64 -7.20 11.88
N TYR A 17 -7.52 -7.75 13.08
CA TYR A 17 -8.59 -8.51 13.72
C TYR A 17 -9.87 -7.67 13.90
N PHE A 18 -9.74 -6.49 14.49
CA PHE A 18 -10.89 -5.61 14.72
C PHE A 18 -11.45 -5.02 13.42
N GLU A 19 -10.59 -4.62 12.49
CA GLU A 19 -11.02 -4.07 11.20
C GLU A 19 -11.76 -5.13 10.38
N LEU A 20 -11.25 -6.35 10.34
CA LEU A 20 -11.92 -7.45 9.65
C LEU A 20 -13.27 -7.79 10.31
N ALA A 21 -13.32 -7.79 11.64
CA ALA A 21 -14.58 -8.02 12.35
C ALA A 21 -15.62 -6.95 12.02
N ASN A 22 -15.19 -5.69 11.94
CA ASN A 22 -16.03 -4.57 11.54
C ASN A 22 -16.52 -4.72 10.09
N ILE A 23 -15.63 -5.03 9.14
CA ILE A 23 -15.97 -5.25 7.72
C ILE A 23 -16.96 -6.40 7.55
N LEU A 24 -16.81 -7.47 8.34
CA LEU A 24 -17.70 -8.63 8.31
C LEU A 24 -18.95 -8.47 9.19
N GLU A 25 -19.14 -7.31 9.82
CA GLU A 25 -20.25 -7.00 10.73
C GLU A 25 -20.45 -8.05 11.84
N VAL A 26 -19.34 -8.62 12.34
CA VAL A 26 -19.36 -9.60 13.42
C VAL A 26 -18.96 -8.95 14.74
N ASN A 27 -19.80 -9.15 15.75
CA ASN A 27 -19.47 -8.76 17.12
C ASN A 27 -18.38 -9.68 17.65
N VAL A 28 -17.25 -9.08 17.99
CA VAL A 28 -16.08 -9.81 18.50
C VAL A 28 -15.63 -9.21 19.82
N GLU A 29 -15.23 -10.09 20.73
CA GLU A 29 -14.59 -9.67 21.97
C GLU A 29 -13.08 -9.61 21.76
N SER A 30 -12.42 -8.78 22.57
CA SER A 30 -10.97 -8.82 22.67
C SER A 30 -10.53 -10.19 23.21
N PRO A 31 -9.48 -10.83 22.66
CA PRO A 31 -8.90 -12.02 23.26
C PRO A 31 -8.48 -11.78 24.72
N LYS A 32 -8.40 -12.87 25.50
CA LYS A 32 -8.12 -12.81 26.95
C LYS A 32 -6.74 -12.25 27.28
N THR A 33 -5.77 -12.41 26.39
CA THR A 33 -4.44 -11.83 26.51
C THR A 33 -4.16 -10.97 25.30
N ASP A 34 -3.46 -9.85 25.52
CA ASP A 34 -3.07 -8.93 24.45
C ASP A 34 -1.81 -9.45 23.75
N SER A 35 -1.87 -10.68 23.21
CA SER A 35 -0.74 -11.37 22.58
C SER A 35 -0.98 -11.66 21.11
N PHE A 36 0.08 -11.55 20.31
CA PHE A 36 0.05 -11.83 18.87
C PHE A 36 -0.61 -13.17 18.52
N LEU A 37 -0.26 -14.24 19.24
CA LEU A 37 -0.78 -15.58 18.99
C LEU A 37 -2.28 -15.70 19.24
N GLU A 38 -2.80 -15.05 20.28
CA GLU A 38 -4.24 -15.07 20.57
C GLU A 38 -5.03 -14.26 19.53
N TYR A 39 -4.52 -13.09 19.09
CA TYR A 39 -5.15 -12.37 17.98
C TYR A 39 -5.08 -13.12 16.67
N MET A 40 -3.96 -13.79 16.35
CA MET A 40 -3.90 -14.65 15.17
C MET A 40 -4.94 -15.77 15.22
N ARG A 41 -5.07 -16.47 16.35
CA ARG A 41 -6.09 -17.52 16.52
C ARG A 41 -7.50 -16.97 16.37
N ALA A 42 -7.78 -15.81 16.97
CA ALA A 42 -9.07 -15.16 16.88
C ALA A 42 -9.38 -14.71 15.43
N LEU A 43 -8.38 -14.15 14.73
CA LEU A 43 -8.47 -13.80 13.31
C LEU A 43 -8.82 -15.01 12.45
N PHE A 44 -8.09 -16.13 12.58
CA PHE A 44 -8.38 -17.34 11.81
C PHE A 44 -9.73 -17.97 12.18
N SER A 45 -10.19 -17.84 13.42
CA SER A 45 -11.53 -18.25 13.84
C SER A 45 -12.62 -17.47 13.11
N ILE A 46 -12.47 -16.14 13.01
CA ILE A 46 -13.40 -15.28 12.24
C ILE A 46 -13.38 -15.65 10.77
N LEU A 47 -12.19 -15.80 10.18
CA LEU A 47 -12.06 -16.16 8.77
C LEU A 47 -12.70 -17.53 8.48
N ASN A 48 -12.47 -18.52 9.32
CA ASN A 48 -13.07 -19.85 9.17
C ASN A 48 -14.59 -19.83 9.30
N LYS A 49 -15.12 -19.09 10.28
CA LYS A 49 -16.57 -19.04 10.49
C LYS A 49 -17.31 -18.34 9.35
N ASN A 50 -16.73 -17.28 8.80
CA ASN A 50 -17.44 -16.38 7.89
C ASN A 50 -17.04 -16.55 6.41
N LEU A 51 -15.81 -16.99 6.13
CA LEU A 51 -15.24 -17.02 4.77
C LEU A 51 -14.72 -18.39 4.35
N ALA A 52 -14.93 -19.46 5.13
CA ALA A 52 -14.50 -20.80 4.74
C ALA A 52 -15.06 -21.21 3.37
N GLY A 53 -14.18 -21.70 2.49
CA GLY A 53 -14.52 -22.14 1.14
C GLY A 53 -14.81 -21.02 0.12
N GLN A 54 -14.82 -19.76 0.56
CA GLN A 54 -15.05 -18.58 -0.27
C GLN A 54 -13.73 -18.02 -0.80
N GLU A 55 -13.76 -17.44 -2.00
CA GLU A 55 -12.64 -16.67 -2.51
C GLU A 55 -12.70 -15.25 -1.96
N ALA A 56 -11.65 -14.85 -1.25
CA ALA A 56 -11.55 -13.54 -0.62
C ALA A 56 -10.12 -13.00 -0.70
N TYR A 57 -9.99 -11.69 -0.80
CA TYR A 57 -8.72 -10.99 -0.86
C TYR A 57 -8.64 -10.03 0.32
N ILE A 58 -7.64 -10.20 1.18
CA ILE A 58 -7.39 -9.32 2.32
C ILE A 58 -6.18 -8.48 1.95
N LEU A 59 -6.43 -7.21 1.67
CA LEU A 59 -5.43 -6.25 1.28
C LEU A 59 -5.01 -5.42 2.50
N LEU A 60 -3.71 -5.47 2.81
CA LEU A 60 -3.06 -4.72 3.87
C LEU A 60 -2.21 -3.64 3.20
N GLU A 61 -2.77 -2.44 3.11
CA GLU A 61 -2.10 -1.29 2.46
C GLU A 61 -1.29 -0.45 3.43
N GLU A 62 -0.16 0.07 2.94
CA GLU A 62 0.65 1.12 3.60
C GLU A 62 1.00 0.77 5.05
N VAL A 63 1.52 -0.44 5.27
CA VAL A 63 1.97 -0.85 6.60
C VAL A 63 3.16 0.05 7.01
N PRO A 64 3.03 0.90 8.06
CA PRO A 64 3.98 1.98 8.34
C PRO A 64 5.18 1.48 9.14
N ILE A 65 5.83 0.44 8.65
CA ILE A 65 6.92 -0.23 9.33
C ILE A 65 8.21 0.16 8.63
N CYS A 66 8.75 1.28 9.11
CA CYS A 66 9.92 1.93 8.55
C CYS A 66 11.16 1.37 9.24
N GLU A 67 11.82 0.45 8.54
CA GLU A 67 13.23 0.08 8.73
C GLU A 67 13.62 -0.71 10.00
N GLY A 68 14.81 -1.30 9.96
CA GLY A 68 15.50 -1.91 11.10
C GLY A 68 14.78 -3.11 11.74
N ASP A 69 14.79 -3.15 13.07
CA ASP A 69 14.24 -4.27 13.85
C ASP A 69 12.71 -4.38 13.71
N ASN A 70 12.01 -3.27 13.49
CA ASN A 70 10.57 -3.27 13.28
C ASN A 70 10.19 -3.97 11.97
N LEU A 71 10.94 -3.74 10.89
CA LEU A 71 10.72 -4.39 9.59
C LEU A 71 11.03 -5.90 9.66
N LYS A 72 12.04 -6.28 10.45
CA LYS A 72 12.33 -7.68 10.74
C LYS A 72 11.19 -8.35 11.49
N GLU A 73 10.75 -7.76 12.60
CA GLU A 73 9.66 -8.30 13.43
C GLU A 73 8.35 -8.43 12.63
N PHE A 74 8.05 -7.45 11.78
CA PHE A 74 6.94 -7.50 10.83
C PHE A 74 7.05 -8.67 9.86
N THR A 75 8.21 -8.79 9.22
CA THR A 75 8.46 -9.88 8.27
C THR A 75 8.25 -11.22 8.95
N GLU A 76 8.78 -11.41 10.16
CA GLU A 76 8.61 -12.63 10.94
C GLU A 76 7.15 -12.92 11.29
N LYS A 77 6.37 -11.91 11.68
CA LYS A 77 4.94 -12.05 12.01
C LYS A 77 4.06 -12.31 10.78
N ILE A 78 4.34 -11.68 9.65
CA ILE A 78 3.66 -11.99 8.38
C ILE A 78 3.97 -13.44 7.96
N ILE A 79 5.22 -13.88 8.07
CA ILE A 79 5.59 -15.28 7.78
C ILE A 79 4.82 -16.23 8.70
N GLN A 80 4.69 -15.92 9.98
CA GLN A 80 3.90 -16.73 10.93
C GLN A 80 2.43 -16.80 10.51
N LEU A 81 1.81 -15.66 10.17
CA LEU A 81 0.43 -15.61 9.68
C LEU A 81 0.25 -16.50 8.45
N ILE A 82 1.15 -16.40 7.48
CA ILE A 82 1.08 -17.20 6.24
C ILE A 82 1.26 -18.69 6.53
N ASN A 83 2.19 -19.06 7.42
CA ASN A 83 2.40 -20.45 7.81
C ASN A 83 1.18 -21.06 8.51
N VAL A 84 0.48 -20.29 9.36
CA VAL A 84 -0.77 -20.77 9.98
C VAL A 84 -1.84 -20.92 8.89
N LYS A 85 -1.99 -19.91 8.01
CA LYS A 85 -2.96 -19.94 6.92
C LYS A 85 -2.78 -21.14 5.97
N THR A 86 -1.55 -21.57 5.69
CA THR A 86 -1.30 -22.71 4.78
C THR A 86 -1.69 -24.06 5.39
N GLN A 87 -1.82 -24.14 6.73
CA GLN A 87 -2.31 -25.34 7.42
C GLN A 87 -3.86 -25.41 7.43
N GLU A 88 -4.54 -24.27 7.27
CA GLU A 88 -5.99 -24.13 7.29
C GLU A 88 -6.60 -24.37 5.88
N LYS A 89 -6.89 -25.63 5.54
CA LYS A 89 -7.42 -26.01 4.21
C LYS A 89 -8.70 -25.28 3.81
N SER A 90 -9.57 -25.00 4.77
CA SER A 90 -10.82 -24.24 4.60
C SER A 90 -10.60 -22.81 4.13
N LEU A 91 -9.40 -22.25 4.34
CA LEU A 91 -9.00 -20.89 3.98
C LEU A 91 -8.08 -20.85 2.74
N SER A 92 -7.96 -21.97 2.01
CA SER A 92 -7.08 -22.08 0.84
C SER A 92 -7.37 -21.05 -0.26
N LYS A 93 -8.63 -20.61 -0.38
CA LYS A 93 -9.08 -19.60 -1.35
C LYS A 93 -8.97 -18.15 -0.86
N ILE A 94 -8.58 -17.93 0.39
CA ILE A 94 -8.30 -16.57 0.90
C ILE A 94 -6.87 -16.19 0.54
N LYS A 95 -6.65 -14.99 0.02
CA LYS A 95 -5.32 -14.48 -0.35
C LYS A 95 -5.04 -13.21 0.44
N PHE A 96 -3.88 -13.17 1.09
CA PHE A 96 -3.37 -11.95 1.71
C PHE A 96 -2.49 -11.22 0.68
N ILE A 97 -2.71 -9.93 0.53
CA ILE A 97 -1.89 -9.03 -0.28
C ILE A 97 -1.37 -7.96 0.68
N VAL A 98 -0.05 -7.80 0.74
CA VAL A 98 0.61 -6.85 1.62
C VAL A 98 1.41 -5.89 0.76
N SER A 99 1.19 -4.60 0.91
CA SER A 99 2.05 -3.58 0.32
C SER A 99 2.96 -2.95 1.38
N SER A 100 4.25 -2.90 1.08
CA SER A 100 5.27 -2.26 1.92
C SER A 100 6.16 -1.39 1.03
N ILE A 101 6.69 -0.31 1.62
CA ILE A 101 7.66 0.57 0.95
C ILE A 101 9.02 -0.13 0.89
N ASP A 102 9.47 -0.65 2.03
CA ASP A 102 10.73 -1.37 2.14
C ASP A 102 10.58 -2.84 1.74
N ASN A 103 11.67 -3.44 1.27
CA ASN A 103 11.70 -4.83 0.84
C ASN A 103 11.83 -5.78 2.05
N PRO A 104 10.78 -6.54 2.44
CA PRO A 104 10.83 -7.45 3.58
C PRO A 104 11.67 -8.70 3.30
N MET A 105 12.02 -8.99 2.03
CA MET A 105 12.78 -10.20 1.67
C MET A 105 14.15 -10.27 2.36
N ILE A 106 14.73 -9.12 2.71
CA ILE A 106 16.05 -9.04 3.35
C ILE A 106 16.08 -9.72 4.72
N TYR A 107 14.92 -9.91 5.36
CA TYR A 107 14.78 -10.54 6.68
C TYR A 107 14.29 -12.00 6.62
N ILE A 108 14.09 -12.57 5.41
CA ILE A 108 13.69 -13.97 5.27
C ILE A 108 14.93 -14.85 5.45
N ASN A 109 14.98 -15.58 6.57
CA ASN A 109 16.10 -16.46 6.87
C ASN A 109 16.14 -17.69 5.94
N ARG A 110 17.32 -18.28 5.74
CA ARG A 110 17.50 -19.52 4.93
C ARG A 110 16.60 -20.67 5.39
N PHE A 111 16.32 -20.77 6.69
CA PHE A 111 15.43 -21.80 7.25
C PHE A 111 13.94 -21.54 6.96
N GLN A 112 13.58 -20.30 6.62
CA GLN A 112 12.22 -19.87 6.30
C GLN A 112 11.96 -19.89 4.79
N VAL A 113 12.91 -20.29 3.94
CA VAL A 113 12.78 -20.27 2.47
C VAL A 113 11.56 -21.04 1.97
N LYS A 114 11.06 -22.05 2.70
CA LYS A 114 9.79 -22.71 2.33
C LYS A 114 8.60 -21.76 2.26
N VAL A 115 8.61 -20.65 3.00
CA VAL A 115 7.54 -19.64 2.94
C VAL A 115 7.45 -18.98 1.56
N THR A 116 8.57 -18.91 0.81
CA THR A 116 8.57 -18.33 -0.55
C THR A 116 7.83 -19.21 -1.57
N GLN A 117 7.49 -20.45 -1.21
CA GLN A 117 6.58 -21.28 -2.01
C GLN A 117 5.12 -20.84 -1.88
N TYR A 118 4.79 -20.12 -0.82
CA TYR A 118 3.44 -19.63 -0.51
C TYR A 118 3.30 -18.12 -0.67
N LEU A 119 4.42 -17.41 -0.86
CA LEU A 119 4.50 -15.97 -1.02
C LEU A 119 5.06 -15.60 -2.39
N LYS A 120 4.43 -14.64 -3.05
CA LYS A 120 4.93 -14.02 -4.26
C LYS A 120 5.33 -12.57 -3.95
N PHE A 121 6.59 -12.25 -4.17
CA PHE A 121 7.08 -10.88 -4.09
C PHE A 121 6.94 -10.21 -5.45
N ILE A 122 6.32 -9.05 -5.48
CA ILE A 122 6.15 -8.23 -6.68
C ILE A 122 6.76 -6.88 -6.36
N GLU A 123 7.92 -6.62 -6.95
CA GLU A 123 8.56 -5.31 -6.88
C GLU A 123 7.81 -4.34 -7.81
N ILE A 124 7.46 -3.17 -7.28
CA ILE A 124 6.83 -2.10 -8.06
C ILE A 124 7.87 -1.01 -8.27
N THR A 125 8.22 -0.77 -9.52
CA THR A 125 9.15 0.30 -9.90
C THR A 125 8.41 1.57 -10.28
N TYR A 126 9.15 2.68 -10.40
CA TYR A 126 8.64 3.88 -11.05
C TYR A 126 8.17 3.57 -12.47
N TRP A 127 7.18 4.35 -12.93
CA TRP A 127 6.62 4.17 -14.25
C TRP A 127 7.64 4.57 -15.32
N PRO A 128 7.78 3.78 -16.41
CA PRO A 128 8.51 4.18 -17.59
C PRO A 128 8.01 5.52 -18.14
N GLU A 129 8.90 6.23 -18.83
CA GLU A 129 8.56 7.55 -19.40
C GLU A 129 7.35 7.49 -20.34
N GLU A 130 7.22 6.43 -21.14
CA GLU A 130 6.08 6.22 -22.05
C GLU A 130 4.74 6.10 -21.32
N GLU A 131 4.73 5.46 -20.14
CA GLU A 131 3.52 5.35 -19.33
C GLU A 131 3.14 6.70 -18.69
N ILE A 132 4.14 7.47 -18.25
CA ILE A 132 3.95 8.85 -17.78
C ILE A 132 3.43 9.75 -18.90
N ARG A 133 3.99 9.65 -20.11
CA ARG A 133 3.52 10.35 -21.31
C ARG A 133 2.06 10.03 -21.60
N SER A 134 1.70 8.74 -21.56
CA SER A 134 0.34 8.26 -21.76
C SER A 134 -0.64 8.82 -20.71
N LEU A 135 -0.23 8.81 -19.43
CA LEU A 135 -1.03 9.41 -18.34
C LEU A 135 -1.21 10.92 -18.55
N ASN A 136 -0.14 11.63 -18.91
CA ASN A 136 -0.18 13.06 -19.16
C ASN A 136 -1.13 13.40 -20.32
N GLN A 137 -1.07 12.66 -21.42
CA GLN A 137 -1.97 12.83 -22.57
C GLN A 137 -3.44 12.55 -22.20
N LEU A 138 -3.67 11.49 -21.41
CA LEU A 138 -5.00 11.16 -20.90
C LEU A 138 -5.58 12.33 -20.09
N LEU A 139 -4.78 12.91 -19.17
CA LEU A 139 -5.22 14.02 -18.33
C LEU A 139 -5.46 15.30 -19.14
N GLN A 140 -4.59 15.64 -20.10
CA GLN A 140 -4.83 16.77 -21.02
C GLN A 140 -6.17 16.64 -21.75
N THR A 141 -6.46 15.43 -22.25
CA THR A 141 -7.70 15.15 -22.97
C THR A 141 -8.92 15.27 -22.06
N GLN A 142 -8.88 14.65 -20.88
CA GLN A 142 -10.03 14.62 -19.96
C GLN A 142 -10.31 15.99 -19.31
N LEU A 143 -9.26 16.79 -19.08
CA LEU A 143 -9.37 18.09 -18.44
C LEU A 143 -9.45 19.25 -19.44
N SER A 144 -9.40 18.95 -20.75
CA SER A 144 -9.35 19.96 -21.82
C SER A 144 -8.21 20.98 -21.65
N VAL A 145 -7.10 20.57 -21.04
CA VAL A 145 -5.90 21.38 -20.86
C VAL A 145 -4.93 21.06 -22.00
N ARG A 146 -4.31 22.09 -22.59
CA ARG A 146 -3.27 21.93 -23.60
C ARG A 146 -1.94 22.45 -23.06
N LEU A 147 -0.93 21.59 -23.08
CA LEU A 147 0.45 21.96 -22.77
C LEU A 147 1.24 21.95 -24.07
N ASP A 148 2.14 22.91 -24.25
CA ASP A 148 3.10 22.84 -25.36
C ASP A 148 4.12 21.71 -25.15
N ASP A 149 4.80 21.32 -26.23
CA ASP A 149 5.76 20.20 -26.22
C ASP A 149 6.94 20.43 -25.26
N THR A 150 7.32 21.70 -25.06
CA THR A 150 8.42 22.07 -24.17
C THR A 150 8.01 21.84 -22.72
N PHE A 151 6.82 22.30 -22.34
CA PHE A 151 6.29 22.15 -21.00
C PHE A 151 5.93 20.69 -20.70
N ASN A 152 5.37 19.96 -21.67
CA ASN A 152 5.16 18.52 -21.57
C ASN A 152 6.46 17.79 -21.20
N SER A 153 7.53 18.04 -21.96
CA SER A 153 8.83 17.41 -21.72
C SER A 153 9.38 17.78 -20.33
N LYS A 154 9.26 19.04 -19.93
CA LYS A 154 9.66 19.51 -18.59
C LYS A 154 8.88 18.81 -17.48
N LEU A 155 7.56 18.70 -17.59
CA LEU A 155 6.69 18.04 -16.62
C LEU A 155 7.02 16.56 -16.47
N ILE A 156 7.21 15.86 -17.61
CA ILE A 156 7.56 14.43 -17.63
C ILE A 156 8.90 14.20 -16.92
N VAL A 157 9.94 14.97 -17.26
CA VAL A 157 11.26 14.88 -16.63
C VAL A 157 11.17 15.16 -15.13
N LYS A 158 10.39 16.18 -14.72
CA LYS A 158 10.21 16.53 -13.31
C LYS A 158 9.48 15.44 -12.50
N SER A 159 8.58 14.69 -13.13
CA SER A 159 7.84 13.62 -12.45
C SER A 159 8.72 12.45 -12.00
N LYS A 160 9.88 12.23 -12.64
CA LYS A 160 10.77 11.09 -12.38
C LYS A 160 10.05 9.73 -12.36
N GLY A 161 9.06 9.54 -13.23
CA GLY A 161 8.30 8.29 -13.25
C GLY A 161 7.22 8.17 -12.17
N CYS A 162 6.86 9.26 -11.46
CA CYS A 162 5.84 9.27 -10.42
C CYS A 162 4.47 9.73 -10.97
N PRO A 163 3.47 8.82 -11.09
CA PRO A 163 2.13 9.18 -11.57
C PRO A 163 1.39 10.16 -10.65
N ARG A 164 1.65 10.07 -9.34
CA ARG A 164 1.05 10.96 -8.33
C ARG A 164 1.49 12.41 -8.57
N PHE A 165 2.73 12.63 -9.00
CA PHE A 165 3.25 13.95 -9.34
C PHE A 165 2.46 14.58 -10.49
N ILE A 166 2.24 13.84 -11.59
CA ILE A 166 1.46 14.33 -12.73
C ILE A 166 0.04 14.70 -12.30
N LYS A 167 -0.64 13.83 -11.54
CA LYS A 167 -2.00 14.10 -11.06
C LYS A 167 -2.05 15.33 -10.13
N ALA A 168 -1.07 15.48 -9.25
CA ALA A 168 -0.96 16.64 -8.36
C ALA A 168 -0.74 17.94 -9.15
N PHE A 169 0.08 17.92 -10.19
CA PHE A 169 0.24 19.06 -11.10
C PHE A 169 -1.10 19.52 -11.68
N TYR A 170 -1.89 18.62 -12.25
CA TYR A 170 -3.20 19.00 -12.81
C TYR A 170 -4.18 19.47 -11.75
N ARG A 171 -4.18 18.84 -10.56
CA ARG A 171 -4.99 19.30 -9.43
C ARG A 171 -4.65 20.73 -9.01
N ASN A 172 -3.35 21.03 -8.88
CA ASN A 172 -2.87 22.34 -8.50
C ASN A 172 -3.17 23.36 -9.61
N LEU A 173 -3.00 22.97 -10.88
CA LEU A 173 -3.35 23.81 -12.05
C LEU A 173 -4.82 24.20 -12.06
N ILE A 174 -5.75 23.26 -11.82
CA ILE A 174 -7.19 23.54 -11.77
C ILE A 174 -7.54 24.45 -10.59
N SER A 175 -6.77 24.37 -9.50
CA SER A 175 -7.02 25.17 -8.28
C SER A 175 -6.56 26.62 -8.43
N ILE A 176 -5.65 26.91 -9.36
CA ILE A 176 -5.10 28.24 -9.60
C ILE A 176 -6.04 29.01 -10.56
N SER A 177 -6.60 30.13 -10.09
CA SER A 177 -7.60 30.93 -10.81
C SER A 177 -7.01 32.04 -11.71
N THR A 178 -5.78 31.86 -12.23
CA THR A 178 -5.03 32.92 -12.95
C THR A 178 -4.88 32.65 -14.45
N SER A 179 -4.36 33.61 -15.22
CA SER A 179 -4.11 33.49 -16.67
C SER A 179 -3.26 32.27 -17.04
N GLU A 180 -3.50 31.70 -18.23
CA GLU A 180 -3.07 30.35 -18.63
C GLU A 180 -1.56 30.07 -18.50
N SER A 181 -0.67 30.99 -18.88
CA SER A 181 0.78 30.71 -18.91
C SER A 181 1.48 30.82 -17.56
N GLU A 182 1.13 31.81 -16.73
CA GLU A 182 1.69 31.95 -15.37
C GLU A 182 1.18 30.83 -14.46
N SER A 183 -0.04 30.36 -14.68
CA SER A 183 -0.65 29.28 -13.89
C SER A 183 0.09 27.95 -14.04
N LEU A 184 0.67 27.66 -15.20
CA LEU A 184 1.43 26.41 -15.44
C LEU A 184 2.72 26.34 -14.61
N GLU A 185 3.52 27.40 -14.63
CA GLU A 185 4.77 27.43 -13.86
C GLU A 185 4.51 27.49 -12.35
N ILE A 186 3.45 28.19 -11.91
CA ILE A 186 3.03 28.21 -10.51
C ILE A 186 2.60 26.80 -10.08
N ALA A 187 1.73 26.12 -10.84
CA ALA A 187 1.28 24.77 -10.54
C ALA A 187 2.45 23.77 -10.44
N LEU A 188 3.40 23.85 -11.37
CA LEU A 188 4.57 22.98 -11.36
C LEU A 188 5.48 23.26 -10.16
N ARG A 189 5.66 24.52 -9.79
CA ARG A 189 6.44 24.92 -8.61
C ARG A 189 5.79 24.40 -7.32
N GLU A 190 4.48 24.60 -7.15
CA GLU A 190 3.73 24.10 -5.99
C GLU A 190 3.81 22.58 -5.90
N THR A 191 3.60 21.88 -7.01
CA THR A 191 3.71 20.41 -7.06
C THR A 191 5.11 19.94 -6.68
N THR A 192 6.15 20.65 -7.13
CA THR A 192 7.55 20.33 -6.78
C THR A 192 7.81 20.55 -5.30
N HIS A 193 7.24 21.60 -4.71
CA HIS A 193 7.33 21.87 -3.28
C HIS A 193 6.67 20.74 -2.47
N ASP A 194 5.43 20.37 -2.83
CA ASP A 194 4.63 19.36 -2.15
C ASP A 194 5.29 17.97 -2.13
N PHE A 195 6.04 17.62 -3.18
CA PHE A 195 6.60 16.27 -3.34
C PHE A 195 8.03 16.11 -2.83
N TYR A 196 8.80 17.19 -2.72
CA TYR A 196 10.23 17.10 -2.44
C TYR A 196 10.69 17.90 -1.22
N TYR A 197 9.81 18.71 -0.64
CA TYR A 197 10.17 19.63 0.45
C TYR A 197 9.19 19.60 1.64
N LEU A 198 8.24 18.67 1.63
CA LEU A 198 7.41 18.25 2.77
C LEU A 198 7.79 16.83 3.18
#